data_AF-A0A930AJ47-F1
#
_entry.id   AF-A0A930AJ47-F1
#
_cell.length_a   1.000
_cell.length_b   1.000
_cell.length_c   1.000
_cell.angle_alpha   90.00
_cell.angle_beta   90.00
_cell.angle_gamma   90.00
#
_symmetry.space_group_name_H-M   'P 1'
#
loop_
_entity.id
_entity.type
_entity.pdbx_description
1 polymer ?
#
loop_
_entity_poly.entity_id
_entity_poly.type
_entity_poly.pdbx_seq_one_letter_code
_entity_poly.pdbx_strand_id
1 'polypeptide(L)'
;MDNLSRTYLTKALTRLEKYLPDTTDILLDWYDIHSDYYAVTSIGKYVYCLFALPVMSSSGKEIQHVCEIDNNILERITILVYEGDTIIADISGLHASMDTLLANEKVFNFCADESDWTYLEHYCLCGNYFPEIAYPPNKENSSLLISGEALLITNAYVTTAYRR
;
A
#
# COMPACT_ATOMS: atom_id res chain seq x y z
N MET A 1 5.55 -19.63 5.30
CA MET A 1 6.10 -19.03 4.06
C MET A 1 7.04 -20.00 3.36
N ASP A 2 7.10 -20.04 2.01
CA ASP A 2 8.08 -20.87 1.28
C ASP A 2 9.47 -20.19 1.18
N ASN A 3 10.50 -20.94 0.74
CA ASN A 3 11.88 -20.45 0.68
C ASN A 3 12.08 -19.26 -0.29
N LEU A 4 11.39 -19.25 -1.43
CA LEU A 4 11.48 -18.17 -2.41
C LEU A 4 10.89 -16.89 -1.78
N SER A 5 9.68 -17.02 -1.24
CA SER A 5 8.98 -15.93 -0.56
C SER A 5 9.82 -15.35 0.58
N ARG A 6 10.36 -16.21 1.46
CA ARG A 6 11.22 -15.78 2.56
C ARG A 6 12.45 -15.04 2.07
N THR A 7 13.14 -15.57 1.06
CA THR A 7 14.35 -14.96 0.52
C THR A 7 14.09 -13.54 -0.02
N TYR A 8 13.04 -13.38 -0.82
CA TYR A 8 12.77 -12.09 -1.48
C TYR A 8 12.07 -11.09 -0.57
N LEU A 9 11.25 -11.54 0.39
CA LEU A 9 10.74 -10.67 1.45
C LEU A 9 11.88 -10.17 2.34
N THR A 10 12.78 -11.04 2.81
CA THR A 10 13.95 -10.58 3.57
C THR A 10 14.75 -9.52 2.79
N LYS A 11 15.04 -9.76 1.50
CA LYS A 11 15.72 -8.78 0.65
C LYS A 11 14.98 -7.45 0.55
N ALA A 12 13.66 -7.47 0.37
CA ALA A 12 12.82 -6.29 0.27
C ALA A 12 12.80 -5.50 1.59
N LEU A 13 12.50 -6.19 2.69
CA LEU A 13 12.36 -5.60 4.02
C LEU A 13 13.68 -5.01 4.52
N THR A 14 14.80 -5.73 4.36
CA THR A 14 16.13 -5.20 4.70
C THR A 14 16.49 -3.98 3.86
N ARG A 15 16.07 -3.91 2.59
CA ARG A 15 16.33 -2.73 1.75
C ARG A 15 15.54 -1.51 2.23
N LEU A 16 14.34 -1.73 2.74
CA LEU A 16 13.39 -0.69 3.11
C LEU A 16 13.37 -0.38 4.61
N GLU A 17 14.17 -1.07 5.42
CA GLU A 17 14.12 -1.10 6.89
C GLU A 17 13.93 0.27 7.57
N LYS A 18 14.52 1.33 7.03
CA LYS A 18 14.38 2.70 7.58
C LYS A 18 12.98 3.31 7.47
N TYR A 19 12.13 2.75 6.61
CA TYR A 19 10.80 3.24 6.27
C TYR A 19 9.70 2.29 6.75
N LEU A 20 10.08 1.20 7.44
CA LEU A 20 9.14 0.18 7.88
C LEU A 20 8.72 0.42 9.34
N PRO A 21 7.50 0.03 9.72
CA PRO A 21 7.00 0.18 11.09
C PRO A 21 7.77 -0.71 12.10
N ASP A 22 8.31 -1.83 11.63
CA ASP A 22 8.97 -2.84 12.46
C ASP A 22 10.23 -3.39 11.81
N THR A 23 10.99 -4.17 12.57
CA THR A 23 12.19 -4.86 12.07
C THR A 23 11.84 -5.94 11.06
N THR A 24 12.82 -6.32 10.23
CA THR A 24 12.65 -7.41 9.24
C THR A 24 12.16 -8.70 9.90
N ASP A 25 12.68 -9.05 11.08
CA ASP A 25 12.29 -10.29 11.78
C ASP A 25 10.82 -10.26 12.23
N ILE A 26 10.37 -9.15 12.83
CA ILE A 26 8.97 -8.98 13.28
C ILE A 26 8.02 -9.06 12.08
N LEU A 27 8.37 -8.41 10.97
CA LEU A 27 7.55 -8.41 9.77
C LEU A 27 7.47 -9.80 9.12
N LEU A 28 8.58 -10.54 9.08
CA LEU A 28 8.57 -11.92 8.56
C LEU A 28 7.70 -12.84 9.42
N ASP A 29 7.81 -12.75 10.74
CA ASP A 29 6.95 -13.50 11.68
C ASP A 29 5.47 -13.12 11.49
N TRP A 30 5.19 -11.84 11.25
CA TRP A 30 3.84 -11.36 10.98
C TRP A 30 3.26 -11.91 9.67
N TYR A 31 4.05 -11.92 8.58
CA TYR A 31 3.65 -12.51 7.30
C TYR A 31 3.46 -14.03 7.35
N ASP A 32 4.16 -14.74 8.24
CA ASP A 32 3.93 -16.17 8.44
C ASP A 32 2.52 -16.46 9.00
N ILE A 33 1.94 -15.52 9.73
CA ILE A 33 0.55 -15.57 10.24
C ILE A 33 -0.43 -15.00 9.21
N HIS A 34 -0.05 -13.93 8.51
CA HIS A 34 -0.90 -13.18 7.57
C HIS A 34 -0.48 -13.43 6.12
N SER A 35 -0.64 -14.67 5.66
CA SER A 35 -0.15 -15.10 4.33
C SER A 35 -0.78 -14.37 3.15
N ASP A 36 -1.92 -13.72 3.35
CA ASP A 36 -2.63 -12.98 2.31
C ASP A 36 -2.03 -11.59 2.03
N TYR A 37 -1.11 -11.11 2.90
CA TYR A 37 -0.48 -9.80 2.77
C TYR A 37 0.82 -9.83 1.96
N TYR A 38 1.20 -10.96 1.37
CA TYR A 38 2.32 -11.03 0.44
C TYR A 38 2.08 -12.04 -0.67
N ALA A 39 2.78 -11.85 -1.78
CA ALA A 39 2.90 -12.85 -2.82
C ALA A 39 4.27 -12.71 -3.49
N VAL A 40 4.98 -13.82 -3.64
CA VAL A 40 6.22 -13.86 -4.42
C VAL A 40 6.07 -14.82 -5.57
N THR A 41 6.27 -14.31 -6.79
CA THR A 41 6.18 -15.13 -8.01
C THR A 41 7.37 -14.91 -8.92
N SER A 42 7.79 -15.97 -9.60
CA SER A 42 8.88 -15.93 -10.58
C SER A 42 8.32 -16.08 -11.99
N ILE A 43 8.69 -15.16 -12.87
CA ILE A 43 8.32 -15.18 -14.28
C ILE A 43 9.60 -15.04 -15.11
N GLY A 44 10.06 -16.16 -15.67
CA GLY A 44 11.33 -16.22 -16.40
C GLY A 44 12.51 -15.93 -15.49
N LYS A 45 13.25 -14.85 -15.79
CA LYS A 45 14.40 -14.40 -14.98
C LYS A 45 14.04 -13.36 -13.91
N TYR A 46 12.77 -12.96 -13.85
CA TYR A 46 12.29 -11.91 -12.95
C TYR A 46 11.56 -12.50 -11.76
N VAL A 47 11.74 -11.89 -10.60
CA VAL A 47 10.97 -12.20 -9.39
C VAL A 47 10.19 -10.98 -8.95
N TYR A 48 8.88 -11.15 -8.79
CA TYR A 48 7.96 -10.14 -8.32
C TYR A 48 7.69 -10.41 -6.84
N CYS A 49 8.08 -9.47 -5.99
CA CYS A 49 7.85 -9.52 -4.55
C CYS A 49 6.79 -8.47 -4.20
N LEU A 50 5.55 -8.91 -4.02
CA LEU A 50 4.41 -8.11 -3.57
C LEU A 50 4.28 -8.26 -2.05
N PHE A 51 4.12 -7.16 -1.34
CA PHE A 51 3.76 -7.17 0.08
C PHE A 51 2.93 -5.94 0.44
N ALA A 52 2.09 -6.08 1.46
CA ALA A 52 1.22 -5.04 1.97
C ALA A 52 1.46 -4.80 3.45
N LEU A 53 1.46 -3.52 3.86
CA LEU A 53 1.63 -3.10 5.24
C LEU A 53 0.45 -2.24 5.67
N PRO A 54 -0.13 -2.48 6.85
CA PRO A 54 -1.21 -1.64 7.37
C PRO A 54 -0.69 -0.23 7.67
N VAL A 55 -1.46 0.78 7.30
CA VAL A 55 -1.10 2.20 7.47
C VAL A 55 -2.01 2.88 8.49
N MET A 56 -3.32 2.60 8.45
CA MET A 56 -4.30 3.25 9.32
C MET A 56 -5.33 2.27 9.85
N SER A 57 -5.60 2.33 11.15
CA SER A 57 -6.64 1.55 11.84
C SER A 57 -8.03 2.11 11.55
N SER A 58 -9.07 1.32 11.83
CA SER A 58 -10.48 1.77 11.77
C SER A 58 -10.81 3.02 12.61
N SER A 59 -10.05 3.29 13.68
CA SER A 59 -10.17 4.54 14.46
C SER A 59 -9.56 5.76 13.76
N GLY A 60 -8.91 5.55 12.62
CA GLY A 60 -8.13 6.53 11.88
C GLY A 60 -6.79 6.90 12.53
N LYS A 61 -6.32 6.09 13.50
CA LYS A 61 -4.97 6.20 14.04
C LYS A 61 -3.99 5.52 13.08
N GLU A 62 -2.89 6.19 12.75
CA GLU A 62 -1.77 5.59 12.03
C GLU A 62 -1.19 4.40 12.80
N ILE A 63 -0.89 3.34 12.08
CA ILE A 63 -0.34 2.10 12.61
C ILE A 63 1.18 2.20 12.60
N GLN A 64 1.77 2.20 13.79
CA GLN A 64 3.22 2.29 13.97
C GLN A 64 3.89 0.92 14.09
N HIS A 65 3.11 -0.11 14.41
CA HIS A 65 3.56 -1.49 14.51
C HIS A 65 2.52 -2.43 13.90
N VAL A 66 2.95 -3.45 13.15
CA VAL A 66 2.03 -4.39 12.47
C VAL A 66 1.18 -5.23 13.43
N CYS A 67 1.56 -5.28 14.71
CA CYS A 67 0.76 -5.91 15.76
C CYS A 67 -0.48 -5.08 16.17
N GLU A 68 -0.58 -3.82 15.76
CA GLU A 68 -1.72 -2.92 16.03
C GLU A 68 -2.84 -3.01 14.97
N ILE A 69 -2.91 -4.11 14.20
CA ILE A 69 -3.73 -4.22 12.97
C ILE A 69 -5.26 -4.28 13.18
N ASP A 70 -5.81 -3.70 14.24
CA ASP A 70 -7.26 -3.62 14.46
C ASP A 70 -7.98 -3.11 13.20
N ASN A 71 -8.63 -4.02 12.47
CA ASN A 71 -9.31 -3.80 11.18
C ASN A 71 -8.77 -2.59 10.40
N ASN A 72 -7.60 -2.73 9.78
CA ASN A 72 -6.98 -1.65 9.03
C ASN A 72 -7.92 -1.19 7.89
N ILE A 73 -8.00 0.13 7.71
CA ILE A 73 -8.84 0.75 6.67
C ILE A 73 -8.01 1.27 5.50
N LEU A 74 -6.70 1.39 5.70
CA LEU A 74 -5.72 1.82 4.71
C LEU A 74 -4.48 0.94 4.83
N GLU A 75 -3.99 0.46 3.70
CA GLU A 75 -2.72 -0.27 3.62
C GLU A 75 -1.87 0.24 2.46
N ARG A 76 -0.56 0.06 2.58
CA ARG A 76 0.38 0.33 1.52
C ARG A 76 0.80 -0.98 0.89
N ILE A 77 0.50 -1.10 -0.39
CA ILE A 77 0.96 -2.19 -1.24
C ILE A 77 2.27 -1.78 -1.89
N THR A 78 3.24 -2.67 -1.93
CA THR A 78 4.52 -2.47 -2.62
C THR A 78 4.85 -3.71 -3.45
N ILE A 79 5.28 -3.49 -4.69
CA ILE A 79 5.86 -4.52 -5.55
C ILE A 79 7.29 -4.11 -5.86
N LEU A 80 8.23 -5.00 -5.58
CA LEU A 80 9.60 -4.91 -6.05
C LEU A 80 9.86 -6.00 -7.08
N VAL A 81 10.38 -5.62 -8.25
CA VAL A 81 10.75 -6.56 -9.31
C VAL A 81 12.26 -6.73 -9.33
N TYR A 82 12.71 -7.96 -9.22
CA TYR A 82 14.12 -8.33 -9.18
C TYR A 82 14.55 -9.02 -10.46
N GLU A 83 15.78 -8.74 -10.87
CA GLU A 83 16.60 -9.61 -11.73
C GLU A 83 17.83 -10.04 -10.92
N GLY A 84 17.84 -11.28 -10.44
CA GLY A 84 18.84 -11.74 -9.47
C GLY A 84 18.73 -10.97 -8.14
N ASP A 85 19.79 -10.23 -7.79
CA ASP A 85 19.86 -9.42 -6.56
C ASP A 85 19.54 -7.93 -6.78
N THR A 86 19.23 -7.54 -8.03
CA THR A 86 19.01 -6.14 -8.40
C THR A 86 17.53 -5.85 -8.53
N ILE A 87 17.05 -4.79 -7.86
CA ILE A 87 15.70 -4.24 -8.09
C ILE A 87 15.74 -3.46 -9.41
N ILE A 88 14.92 -3.87 -10.38
CA ILE A 88 14.86 -3.27 -11.72
C ILE A 88 13.63 -2.39 -11.91
N ALA A 89 12.59 -2.59 -11.10
CA ALA A 89 11.37 -1.81 -11.06
C ALA A 89 10.70 -1.89 -9.69
N ASP A 90 9.94 -0.86 -9.35
CA ASP A 90 9.11 -0.78 -8.16
C ASP A 90 7.80 -0.04 -8.46
N ILE A 91 6.76 -0.39 -7.72
CA ILE A 91 5.48 0.32 -7.68
C ILE A 91 4.92 0.20 -6.28
N SER A 92 4.36 1.28 -5.77
CA SER A 92 3.70 1.33 -4.48
C SER A 92 2.42 2.13 -4.58
N GLY A 93 1.44 1.73 -3.80
CA GLY A 93 0.18 2.44 -3.72
C GLY A 93 -0.53 2.23 -2.39
N LEU A 94 -1.46 3.13 -2.10
CA LEU A 94 -2.37 3.02 -0.97
C LEU A 94 -3.64 2.33 -1.43
N HIS A 95 -4.02 1.27 -0.73
CA HIS A 95 -5.22 0.49 -0.98
C HIS A 95 -6.22 0.68 0.16
N ALA A 96 -7.47 0.94 -0.20
CA ALA A 96 -8.58 1.07 0.72
C ALA A 96 -9.91 0.89 -0.01
N SER A 97 -10.95 0.60 0.78
CA SER A 97 -12.31 0.62 0.27
C SER A 97 -12.71 2.02 -0.21
N MET A 98 -13.58 2.08 -1.20
CA MET A 98 -14.13 3.34 -1.70
C MET A 98 -14.87 4.13 -0.61
N ASP A 99 -15.56 3.43 0.28
CA ASP A 99 -16.24 4.04 1.42
C ASP A 99 -15.25 4.74 2.36
N THR A 100 -14.14 4.06 2.68
CA THR A 100 -13.04 4.64 3.47
C THR A 100 -12.50 5.91 2.82
N LEU A 101 -12.16 5.87 1.52
CA LEU A 101 -11.56 7.00 0.81
C LEU A 101 -12.52 8.20 0.72
N LEU A 102 -13.81 7.95 0.53
CA LEU A 102 -14.82 8.98 0.29
C LEU A 102 -15.54 9.49 1.55
N ALA A 103 -15.28 8.90 2.73
CA ALA A 103 -15.93 9.30 3.97
C ALA A 103 -14.97 9.64 5.11
N ASN A 104 -13.72 9.16 5.07
CA ASN A 104 -12.79 9.30 6.19
C ASN A 104 -11.84 10.51 6.02
N GLU A 105 -12.10 11.58 6.77
CA GLU A 105 -11.27 12.80 6.76
C GLU A 105 -9.79 12.52 7.11
N LYS A 106 -9.52 11.54 7.97
CA LYS A 106 -8.15 11.20 8.36
C LYS A 106 -7.39 10.54 7.22
N VAL A 107 -8.06 9.75 6.38
CA VAL A 107 -7.46 9.18 5.16
C VAL A 107 -7.17 10.27 4.14
N PHE A 108 -8.07 11.25 4.00
CA PHE A 108 -7.80 12.44 3.20
C PHE A 108 -6.56 13.20 3.70
N ASN A 109 -6.47 13.48 5.00
CA ASN A 109 -5.33 14.18 5.60
C ASN A 109 -4.03 13.40 5.39
N PHE A 110 -4.06 12.08 5.58
CA PHE A 110 -2.91 11.21 5.29
C PHE A 110 -2.47 11.31 3.83
N CYS A 111 -3.41 11.25 2.87
CA CYS A 111 -3.08 11.38 1.45
C CYS A 111 -2.48 12.75 1.11
N ALA A 112 -2.96 13.81 1.78
CA ALA A 112 -2.44 15.16 1.62
C ALA A 112 -1.01 15.32 2.20
N ASP A 113 -0.74 14.69 3.34
CA ASP A 113 0.57 14.75 4.01
C ASP A 113 1.62 13.83 3.37
N GLU A 114 1.18 12.71 2.77
CA GLU A 114 2.06 11.72 2.14
C GLU A 114 2.81 12.29 0.92
N SER A 115 2.09 12.87 -0.05
CA SER A 115 2.69 13.57 -1.19
C SER A 115 1.67 14.35 -2.01
N ASP A 116 2.14 15.37 -2.74
CA ASP A 116 1.34 16.09 -3.75
C ASP A 116 0.72 15.15 -4.79
N TRP A 117 1.41 14.04 -5.12
CA TRP A 117 0.92 13.05 -6.06
C TRP A 117 -0.23 12.23 -5.51
N THR A 118 -0.09 11.72 -4.29
CA THR A 118 -1.14 10.96 -3.59
C THR A 118 -2.40 11.82 -3.42
N TYR A 119 -2.22 13.09 -3.04
CA TYR A 119 -3.29 14.07 -2.97
C TYR A 119 -3.99 14.24 -4.32
N LEU A 120 -3.23 14.43 -5.40
CA LEU A 120 -3.79 14.64 -6.74
C LEU A 120 -4.52 13.41 -7.26
N GLU A 121 -4.03 12.20 -7.00
CA GLU A 121 -4.71 10.97 -7.38
C GLU A 121 -6.04 10.81 -6.65
N HIS A 122 -6.05 11.04 -5.33
CA HIS A 122 -7.27 11.02 -4.53
C HIS A 122 -8.28 12.08 -5.02
N TYR A 123 -7.81 13.30 -5.31
CA TYR A 123 -8.63 14.37 -5.89
C TYR A 123 -9.22 13.98 -7.24
N CYS A 124 -8.40 13.45 -8.16
CA CYS A 124 -8.86 13.01 -9.48
C CYS A 124 -9.89 11.88 -9.38
N LEU A 125 -9.68 10.92 -8.47
CA LEU A 125 -10.61 9.84 -8.22
C LEU A 125 -11.97 10.37 -7.75
N CYS A 126 -11.98 11.27 -6.77
CA CYS A 126 -13.19 11.90 -6.27
C CYS A 126 -13.90 12.71 -7.38
N GLY A 127 -13.18 13.62 -8.04
CA GLY A 127 -13.75 14.55 -9.00
C GLY A 127 -14.24 13.92 -10.30
N ASN A 128 -13.57 12.85 -10.78
CA ASN A 128 -13.93 12.22 -12.05
C ASN A 128 -15.03 11.16 -11.91
N TYR A 129 -15.02 10.39 -10.81
CA TYR A 129 -15.94 9.26 -10.63
C TYR A 129 -17.12 9.58 -9.71
N PHE A 130 -16.99 10.58 -8.83
CA PHE A 130 -18.01 10.97 -7.85
C PHE A 130 -18.21 12.49 -7.83
N PRO A 131 -18.54 13.12 -8.97
CA PRO A 131 -18.64 14.58 -9.08
C PRO A 131 -19.70 15.21 -8.16
N GLU A 132 -20.65 14.42 -7.68
CA GLU A 132 -21.67 14.82 -6.70
C GLU A 132 -21.16 14.88 -5.25
N ILE A 133 -19.95 14.39 -4.98
CA ILE A 133 -19.33 14.43 -3.65
C ILE A 133 -18.43 15.67 -3.57
N ALA A 134 -18.69 16.53 -2.59
CA ALA A 134 -17.84 17.68 -2.31
C ALA A 134 -16.44 17.22 -1.86
N TYR A 135 -15.39 17.86 -2.38
CA TYR A 135 -14.00 17.61 -2.00
C TYR A 135 -13.48 18.72 -1.06
N PRO A 136 -12.78 18.39 0.05
CA PRO A 136 -12.46 17.03 0.50
C PRO A 136 -13.70 16.28 1.00
N PRO A 137 -13.75 14.95 0.84
CA PRO A 137 -14.82 14.14 1.38
C PRO A 137 -14.86 14.28 2.90
N ASN A 138 -15.88 14.95 3.43
CA ASN A 138 -16.17 14.99 4.87
C ASN A 138 -17.60 14.47 5.10
N LYS A 139 -17.74 13.16 4.94
CA LYS A 139 -19.02 12.46 4.97
C LYS A 139 -19.05 11.46 6.14
N GLU A 140 -18.64 11.90 7.34
CA GLU A 140 -18.75 11.09 8.56
C GLU A 140 -20.17 10.56 8.84
N ASN A 141 -21.21 11.14 8.20
CA ASN A 141 -22.62 10.77 8.37
C ASN A 141 -23.38 10.44 7.06
N SER A 142 -22.67 10.12 5.97
CA SER A 142 -23.32 9.74 4.70
C SER A 142 -23.76 8.28 4.71
N SER A 143 -25.05 8.02 4.50
CA SER A 143 -25.59 6.66 4.35
C SER A 143 -25.33 6.01 2.97
N LEU A 144 -24.62 6.71 2.07
CA LEU A 144 -24.18 6.15 0.78
C LEU A 144 -22.99 5.23 1.01
N LEU A 145 -23.28 3.94 1.22
CA LEU A 145 -22.30 2.87 1.09
C LEU A 145 -21.87 2.77 -0.37
N ILE A 146 -20.63 3.15 -0.66
CA ILE A 146 -20.04 3.02 -2.00
C ILE A 146 -19.19 1.75 -2.01
N SER A 147 -19.65 0.72 -2.72
CA SER A 147 -18.89 -0.54 -2.79
C SER A 147 -17.74 -0.44 -3.79
N GLY A 148 -16.61 -1.02 -3.44
CA GLY A 148 -15.45 -1.13 -4.29
C GLY A 148 -14.18 -0.88 -3.52
N GLU A 149 -13.06 -1.16 -4.18
CA GLU A 149 -11.71 -0.91 -3.68
C GLU A 149 -11.03 0.04 -4.65
N ALA A 150 -10.12 0.86 -4.13
CA ALA A 150 -9.24 1.67 -4.96
C ALA A 150 -7.79 1.54 -4.51
N LEU A 151 -6.91 1.68 -5.51
CA LEU A 151 -5.47 1.73 -5.34
C LEU A 151 -4.98 3.09 -5.86
N LEU A 152 -4.47 3.91 -4.96
CA LEU A 152 -3.82 5.18 -5.27
C LEU A 152 -2.31 4.93 -5.42
N ILE A 153 -1.78 5.02 -6.63
CA ILE A 153 -0.35 4.84 -6.92
C ILE A 153 0.45 6.03 -6.35
N THR A 154 1.31 5.73 -5.38
CA THR A 154 2.19 6.72 -4.76
C THR A 154 3.54 6.82 -5.46
N ASN A 155 3.98 5.74 -6.11
CA ASN A 155 5.15 5.74 -6.96
C ASN A 155 5.06 4.64 -8.03
N ALA A 156 5.78 4.85 -9.13
CA ALA A 156 6.07 3.82 -10.10
C ALA A 156 7.40 4.14 -10.77
N TYR A 157 8.36 3.22 -10.68
CA TYR A 157 9.68 3.40 -11.27
C TYR A 157 10.15 2.14 -11.97
N VAL A 158 10.78 2.36 -13.12
CA VAL A 158 11.52 1.34 -13.87
C VAL A 158 12.90 1.93 -14.16
N THR A 159 13.94 1.11 -13.98
CA THR A 159 15.32 1.51 -14.29
C THR A 159 15.49 1.83 -15.78
N THR A 160 16.37 2.77 -16.11
CA THR A 160 16.58 3.24 -17.50
C THR A 160 16.89 2.13 -18.49
N ALA A 161 17.64 1.10 -18.07
CA ALA A 161 17.97 -0.06 -18.90
C ALA A 161 16.73 -0.84 -19.37
N TYR A 162 15.59 -0.67 -18.69
CA TYR A 162 14.33 -1.36 -18.91
C TYR A 162 13.21 -0.47 -19.45
N ARG A 163 13.45 0.85 -19.60
CA ARG A 163 12.54 1.77 -20.29
C ARG A 163 12.78 1.62 -21.80
N ARG A 164 11.86 0.95 -22.51
CA ARG A 164 11.91 0.81 -23.97
C ARG A 164 10.85 1.68 -24.62
#